data_AF-A0A7L4P2A8-F1
#
_entry.id   AF-A0A7L4P2A8-F1
#
_cell.length_a   1.000
_cell.length_b   1.000
_cell.length_c   1.000
_cell.angle_alpha   90.00
_cell.angle_beta   90.00
_cell.angle_gamma   90.00
#
_symmetry.space_group_name_H-M   'P 1'
#
loop_
_entity.id
_entity.type
_entity.pdbx_description
1 polymer ?
#
loop_
_entity_poly.entity_id
_entity_poly.type
_entity_poly.pdbx_seq_one_letter_code
_entity_poly.pdbx_strand_id
1 'polypeptide(L)'
;MVRIITRLDQVKKEQMKKAKPAIDFEIGTISGKVRAIIADEDKKFKAGENKPVKIKKININANHICFISAYGTNKYGHTLAVGEETYLPISMERTADHALFAAALDYKVEKNDLLGILILLPVELNF
;
A
#
# COMPACT_ATOMS: atom_id res chain seq x y z
N MET A 1 7.67 -16.28 55.76
CA MET A 1 8.13 -16.50 54.37
C MET A 1 7.41 -15.48 53.49
N VAL A 2 8.03 -14.33 53.20
CA VAL A 2 7.35 -13.17 52.59
C VAL A 2 7.78 -13.05 51.12
N ARG A 3 6.80 -12.99 50.22
CA ARG A 3 6.95 -12.82 48.76
C ARG A 3 7.64 -11.49 48.43
N ILE A 4 8.95 -11.49 48.27
CA ILE A 4 9.73 -10.40 47.64
C ILE A 4 9.83 -10.66 46.12
N ILE A 5 8.71 -11.03 45.49
CA ILE A 5 8.68 -11.36 44.05
C ILE A 5 7.96 -10.23 43.28
N THR A 6 7.11 -9.43 43.93
CA THR A 6 6.22 -8.49 43.22
C THR A 6 6.85 -7.14 42.87
N ARG A 7 7.67 -6.53 43.74
CA ARG A 7 8.20 -5.18 43.49
C ARG A 7 9.34 -5.15 42.46
N LEU A 8 10.26 -6.12 42.51
CA LEU A 8 11.34 -6.22 41.52
C LEU A 8 10.81 -6.53 40.11
N ASP A 9 9.77 -7.36 40.00
CA ASP A 9 9.10 -7.64 38.73
C ASP A 9 8.31 -6.43 38.20
N GLN A 10 7.71 -5.64 39.10
CA GLN A 10 7.10 -4.36 38.73
C GLN A 10 8.15 -3.37 38.20
N VAL A 11 9.31 -3.26 38.86
CA VAL A 11 10.42 -2.42 38.40
C VAL A 11 10.94 -2.89 37.04
N LYS A 12 11.11 -4.19 36.83
CA LYS A 12 11.50 -4.74 35.52
C LYS A 12 10.47 -4.46 34.42
N LYS A 13 9.16 -4.60 34.72
CA LYS A 13 8.08 -4.27 33.77
C LYS A 13 8.05 -2.78 33.43
N GLU A 14 8.23 -1.91 34.42
CA GLU A 14 8.32 -0.45 34.24
C GLU A 14 9.54 -0.07 33.40
N GLN A 15 10.70 -0.69 33.65
CA GLN A 15 11.91 -0.46 32.86
C GLN A 15 11.78 -1.01 31.43
N MET A 16 11.16 -2.17 31.22
CA MET A 16 10.87 -2.69 29.87
C MET A 16 9.87 -1.81 29.11
N LYS A 17 8.86 -1.23 29.78
CA LYS A 17 7.94 -0.26 29.18
C LYS A 17 8.65 1.03 28.78
N LYS A 18 9.59 1.52 29.59
CA LYS A 18 10.40 2.71 29.29
C LYS A 18 11.53 2.47 28.27
N ALA A 19 11.98 1.23 28.12
CA ALA A 19 13.06 0.84 27.20
C ALA A 19 12.60 0.52 25.78
N LYS A 20 11.28 0.36 25.55
CA LYS A 20 10.77 0.37 24.17
C LYS A 20 10.98 1.79 23.61
N PRO A 21 11.67 1.96 22.48
CA PRO A 21 11.76 3.27 21.84
C PRO A 21 10.34 3.80 21.62
N ALA A 22 10.18 5.13 21.59
CA ALA A 22 9.03 5.72 20.93
C ALA A 22 9.15 5.39 19.44
N ILE A 23 8.70 4.21 19.05
CA ILE A 23 8.72 3.74 17.66
C ILE A 23 7.54 4.42 16.97
N ASP A 24 7.80 5.21 15.92
CA ASP A 24 6.73 5.85 15.15
C ASP A 24 5.87 4.82 14.38
N PHE A 25 6.43 3.70 13.92
CA PHE A 25 5.70 2.48 13.55
C PHE A 25 6.59 1.22 13.42
N GLU A 26 6.01 0.03 13.58
CA GLU A 26 6.67 -1.28 13.35
C GLU A 26 5.87 -2.06 12.29
N ILE A 27 6.51 -2.51 11.20
CA ILE A 27 5.92 -3.47 10.25
C ILE A 27 6.47 -4.84 10.65
N GLY A 28 5.75 -5.54 11.54
CA GLY A 28 6.17 -6.81 12.14
C GLY A 28 6.14 -8.00 11.16
N THR A 29 5.26 -8.97 11.38
CA THR A 29 5.10 -10.20 10.57
C THR A 29 4.16 -10.04 9.37
N ILE A 30 3.92 -8.81 8.92
CA ILE A 30 2.90 -8.50 7.91
C ILE A 30 3.33 -9.04 6.56
N SER A 31 2.57 -10.01 6.03
CA SER A 31 2.75 -10.53 4.66
C SER A 31 1.88 -9.74 3.70
N GLY A 32 2.51 -8.91 2.87
CA GLY A 32 1.83 -8.17 1.80
C GLY A 32 1.61 -9.02 0.54
N LYS A 33 0.48 -8.81 -0.16
CA LYS A 33 0.24 -9.41 -1.48
C LYS A 33 0.67 -8.44 -2.57
N VAL A 34 1.60 -8.86 -3.42
CA VAL A 34 2.09 -8.05 -4.54
C VAL A 34 1.17 -8.26 -5.76
N ARG A 35 0.80 -7.16 -6.44
CA ARG A 35 0.01 -7.14 -7.67
C ARG A 35 0.68 -6.20 -8.67
N ALA A 36 0.77 -6.64 -9.92
CA ALA A 36 1.21 -5.78 -11.01
C ALA A 36 0.05 -4.85 -11.43
N ILE A 37 0.35 -3.59 -11.66
CA ILE A 37 -0.56 -2.61 -12.24
C ILE A 37 -0.31 -2.63 -13.75
N ILE A 38 -1.19 -3.27 -14.50
CA ILE A 38 -1.00 -3.52 -15.94
C ILE A 38 -2.03 -2.72 -16.73
N ALA A 39 -1.59 -1.98 -17.73
CA ALA A 39 -2.48 -1.23 -18.62
C ALA A 39 -3.44 -2.14 -19.39
N ASP A 40 -4.70 -1.73 -19.53
CA ASP A 40 -5.72 -2.42 -20.35
C ASP A 40 -6.15 -1.60 -21.58
N GLU A 41 -5.54 -0.43 -21.77
CA GLU A 41 -5.75 0.47 -22.91
C GLU A 41 -4.43 1.06 -23.43
N ASP A 42 -4.47 1.59 -24.64
CA ASP A 42 -3.42 2.45 -25.19
C ASP A 42 -3.71 3.91 -24.84
N LYS A 43 -2.72 4.65 -24.32
CA LYS A 43 -2.89 6.07 -23.99
C LYS A 43 -1.59 6.85 -24.17
N LYS A 44 -1.70 8.02 -24.81
CA LYS A 44 -0.57 8.92 -25.03
C LYS A 44 -0.44 9.93 -23.90
N PHE A 45 0.80 10.14 -23.48
CA PHE A 45 1.22 11.11 -22.49
C PHE A 45 2.29 12.03 -23.05
N LYS A 46 2.23 13.29 -22.65
CA LYS A 46 3.34 14.24 -22.71
C LYS A 46 4.03 14.31 -21.36
N ALA A 47 5.31 14.67 -21.37
CA ALA A 47 6.08 14.89 -20.15
C ALA A 47 5.35 15.88 -19.23
N GLY A 48 5.19 15.50 -17.95
CA GLY A 48 4.49 16.28 -16.94
C GLY A 48 2.97 16.06 -16.88
N GLU A 49 2.38 15.27 -17.79
CA GLU A 49 0.95 14.98 -17.75
C GLU A 49 0.59 13.88 -16.74
N ASN A 50 -0.54 14.10 -16.06
CA ASN A 50 -1.16 13.11 -15.19
C ASN A 50 -2.55 12.77 -15.74
N LYS A 51 -2.80 11.51 -16.07
CA LYS A 51 -4.10 11.06 -16.61
C LYS A 51 -4.51 9.72 -16.02
N PRO A 52 -5.82 9.46 -15.84
CA PRO A 52 -6.28 8.13 -15.51
C PRO A 52 -6.00 7.18 -16.68
N VAL A 53 -5.64 5.94 -16.38
CA VAL A 53 -5.40 4.83 -17.31
C VAL A 53 -6.25 3.65 -16.86
N LYS A 54 -6.96 3.01 -17.80
CA LYS A 54 -7.62 1.74 -17.53
C LYS A 54 -6.57 0.66 -17.29
N ILE A 55 -6.74 -0.09 -16.21
CA ILE A 55 -5.84 -1.19 -15.84
C ILE A 55 -6.61 -2.51 -15.82
N LYS A 56 -5.87 -3.61 -15.93
CA LYS A 56 -6.43 -4.93 -15.68
C LYS A 56 -6.91 -4.98 -14.23
N LYS A 57 -8.13 -5.50 -14.05
CA LYS A 57 -8.81 -5.54 -12.77
C LYS A 57 -7.95 -6.20 -11.69
N ILE A 58 -7.77 -5.50 -10.58
CA ILE A 58 -7.12 -6.02 -9.36
C ILE A 58 -8.18 -6.19 -8.28
N ASN A 59 -8.30 -7.39 -7.73
CA ASN A 59 -9.16 -7.64 -6.58
C ASN A 59 -8.44 -7.26 -5.28
N ILE A 60 -9.12 -6.49 -4.44
CA ILE A 60 -8.63 -6.01 -3.15
C ILE A 60 -9.54 -6.60 -2.07
N ASN A 61 -8.98 -7.47 -1.24
CA ASN A 61 -9.72 -8.08 -0.14
C ASN A 61 -10.18 -7.03 0.88
N ALA A 62 -11.28 -7.32 1.58
CA ALA A 62 -11.67 -6.57 2.76
C ALA A 62 -10.53 -6.45 3.77
N ASN A 63 -10.50 -5.35 4.52
CA ASN A 63 -9.50 -5.04 5.53
C ASN A 63 -8.06 -5.07 5.01
N HIS A 64 -7.86 -4.67 3.75
CA HIS A 64 -6.53 -4.44 3.18
C HIS A 64 -6.36 -2.98 2.77
N ILE A 65 -5.20 -2.39 3.02
CA ILE A 65 -4.81 -1.10 2.45
C ILE A 65 -3.97 -1.32 1.19
N CYS A 66 -4.02 -0.33 0.31
CA CYS A 66 -3.27 -0.27 -0.93
C CYS A 66 -2.02 0.57 -0.72
N PHE A 67 -0.84 -0.01 -0.97
CA PHE A 67 0.44 0.68 -0.93
C PHE A 67 1.14 0.56 -2.28
N ILE A 68 1.39 1.69 -2.94
CA ILE A 68 2.11 1.69 -4.22
C ILE A 68 3.60 1.64 -3.95
N SER A 69 4.29 0.69 -4.57
CA SER A 69 5.74 0.56 -4.42
C SER A 69 6.46 1.69 -5.15
N ALA A 70 7.15 2.54 -4.39
CA ALA A 70 7.96 3.63 -4.94
C ALA A 70 9.10 3.16 -5.86
N TYR A 71 9.56 1.91 -5.72
CA TYR A 71 10.59 1.31 -6.59
C TYR A 71 10.02 0.38 -7.67
N GLY A 72 8.73 0.02 -7.59
CA GLY A 72 8.02 -0.70 -8.64
C GLY A 72 7.59 0.27 -9.73
N THR A 73 8.55 0.94 -10.37
CA THR A 73 8.28 2.06 -11.28
C THR A 73 8.28 1.64 -12.75
N ASN A 74 7.52 2.38 -13.55
CA ASN A 74 7.69 2.40 -14.98
C ASN A 74 8.81 3.41 -15.31
N LYS A 75 9.70 3.10 -16.26
CA LYS A 75 10.81 4.00 -16.62
C LYS A 75 10.35 5.41 -17.03
N TYR A 76 9.14 5.53 -17.56
CA TYR A 76 8.60 6.77 -18.10
C TYR A 76 7.73 7.55 -17.12
N GLY A 77 7.47 7.02 -15.93
CA GLY A 77 6.58 7.68 -14.96
C GLY A 77 6.21 6.82 -13.75
N HIS A 78 5.19 7.25 -13.02
CA HIS A 78 4.77 6.56 -11.80
C HIS A 78 3.25 6.52 -11.68
N THR A 79 2.73 5.38 -11.21
CA THR A 79 1.34 5.31 -10.75
C THR A 79 1.23 6.01 -9.40
N LEU A 80 0.32 6.98 -9.28
CA LEU A 80 0.12 7.76 -8.07
C LEU A 80 -1.03 7.23 -7.21
N ALA A 81 -2.04 6.64 -7.85
CA ALA A 81 -3.22 6.10 -7.19
C ALA A 81 -3.82 4.96 -8.03
N VAL A 82 -4.54 4.06 -7.36
CA VAL A 82 -5.37 3.02 -7.99
C VAL A 82 -6.72 2.98 -7.30
N GLY A 83 -7.77 2.64 -8.04
CA GLY A 83 -9.11 2.51 -7.48
C GLY A 83 -10.13 2.09 -8.52
N GLU A 84 -11.38 2.04 -8.05
CA GLU A 84 -12.57 1.86 -8.87
C GLU A 84 -13.44 3.13 -8.81
N GLU A 85 -14.44 3.21 -9.69
CA GLU A 85 -15.34 4.37 -9.77
C GLU A 85 -16.14 4.59 -8.47
N THR A 86 -16.49 3.49 -7.79
CA THR A 86 -17.32 3.54 -6.57
C THR A 86 -16.44 3.51 -5.33
N TYR A 87 -16.62 4.49 -4.45
CA TYR A 87 -15.99 4.47 -3.14
C TYR A 87 -16.68 3.46 -2.22
N LEU A 88 -15.93 2.43 -1.81
CA LEU A 88 -16.39 1.40 -0.89
C LEU A 88 -15.60 1.42 0.42
N PRO A 89 -16.26 1.13 1.56
CA PRO A 89 -15.58 1.05 2.84
C PRO A 89 -14.55 -0.07 2.83
N ILE A 90 -13.47 0.11 3.61
CA ILE A 90 -12.38 -0.85 3.71
C ILE A 90 -12.82 -2.25 4.20
N SER A 91 -13.94 -2.34 4.92
CA SER A 91 -14.51 -3.60 5.40
C SER A 91 -15.16 -4.46 4.30
N MET A 92 -15.33 -3.93 3.08
CA MET A 92 -15.87 -4.66 1.94
C MET A 92 -14.76 -5.10 0.98
N GLU A 93 -15.05 -6.14 0.20
CA GLU A 93 -14.22 -6.44 -0.98
C GLU A 93 -14.35 -5.31 -2.00
N ARG A 94 -13.22 -4.96 -2.59
CA ARG A 94 -13.08 -3.83 -3.51
C ARG A 94 -12.31 -4.25 -4.73
N THR A 95 -12.35 -3.41 -5.74
CA THR A 95 -11.60 -3.63 -6.96
C THR A 95 -10.86 -2.37 -7.39
N ALA A 96 -9.87 -2.52 -8.26
CA ALA A 96 -9.25 -1.40 -8.95
C ALA A 96 -9.18 -1.72 -10.44
N ASP A 97 -9.75 -0.83 -11.24
CA ASP A 97 -9.79 -0.89 -12.71
C ASP A 97 -9.25 0.40 -13.36
N HIS A 98 -8.92 1.41 -12.55
CA HIS A 98 -8.25 2.63 -12.99
C HIS A 98 -7.01 2.91 -12.14
N ALA A 99 -5.99 3.48 -12.79
CA ALA A 99 -4.80 4.02 -12.16
C ALA A 99 -4.56 5.46 -12.61
N LEU A 100 -4.17 6.35 -11.71
CA LEU A 100 -3.65 7.67 -12.09
C LEU A 100 -2.16 7.53 -12.39
N PHE A 101 -1.77 7.76 -13.65
CA PHE A 101 -0.37 7.69 -14.07
C PHE A 101 0.17 9.09 -14.34
N ALA A 102 1.36 9.36 -13.79
CA ALA A 102 2.11 10.60 -13.97
C ALA A 102 3.34 10.33 -14.85
N ALA A 103 3.36 10.92 -16.04
CA ALA A 103 4.46 10.72 -16.98
C ALA A 103 5.57 11.74 -16.74
N ALA A 104 6.80 11.26 -16.53
CA ALA A 104 7.99 12.11 -16.44
C ALA A 104 8.55 12.47 -17.83
N LEU A 105 8.30 11.62 -18.83
CA LEU A 105 8.74 11.77 -20.22
C LEU A 105 7.55 11.58 -21.17
N ASP A 106 7.71 12.02 -22.42
CA ASP A 106 6.79 11.64 -23.49
C ASP A 106 6.73 10.12 -23.61
N TYR A 107 5.52 9.57 -23.50
CA TYR A 107 5.31 8.13 -23.40
C TYR A 107 3.96 7.73 -23.98
N LYS A 108 3.95 6.61 -24.70
CA LYS A 108 2.72 5.94 -25.10
C LYS A 108 2.61 4.70 -24.23
N VAL A 109 1.70 4.72 -23.26
CA VAL A 109 1.27 3.50 -22.58
C VAL A 109 0.60 2.63 -23.64
N GLU A 110 1.05 1.39 -23.74
CA GLU A 110 0.42 0.36 -24.56
C GLU A 110 -0.30 -0.66 -23.69
N LYS A 111 -1.34 -1.26 -24.23
CA LYS A 111 -2.04 -2.35 -23.55
C LYS A 111 -1.05 -3.45 -23.16
N ASN A 112 -1.14 -3.90 -21.91
CA ASN A 112 -0.23 -4.83 -21.22
C ASN A 112 1.07 -4.24 -20.68
N ASP A 113 1.31 -2.93 -20.79
CA ASP A 113 2.45 -2.29 -20.14
C ASP A 113 2.35 -2.37 -18.61
N LEU A 114 3.49 -2.60 -17.97
CA LEU A 114 3.63 -2.52 -16.52
C LEU A 114 3.73 -1.05 -16.10
N LEU A 115 2.71 -0.55 -15.41
CA LEU A 115 2.65 0.83 -14.91
C LEU A 115 3.22 0.98 -13.51
N GLY A 116 3.18 -0.10 -12.73
CA GLY A 116 3.83 -0.17 -11.43
C GLY A 116 3.45 -1.39 -10.60
N ILE A 117 3.75 -1.34 -9.31
CA ILE A 117 3.46 -2.42 -8.36
C ILE A 117 2.58 -1.91 -7.23
N LEU A 118 1.50 -2.63 -6.98
CA LEU A 118 0.60 -2.45 -5.86
C LEU A 118 0.85 -3.54 -4.81
N ILE A 119 1.02 -3.13 -3.56
CA ILE A 119 1.16 -4.03 -2.41
C ILE A 119 -0.12 -3.90 -1.58
N LEU A 120 -0.79 -5.02 -1.34
CA LEU A 120 -1.96 -5.09 -0.47
C LEU A 120 -1.51 -5.54 0.92
N LEU A 121 -1.72 -4.69 1.92
CA LEU A 121 -1.33 -4.97 3.30
C LEU A 121 -2.59 -5.20 4.15
N PRO A 122 -2.71 -6.34 4.85
CA PRO A 122 -3.81 -6.54 5.78
C PRO A 122 -3.70 -5.54 6.95
N VAL A 123 -4.84 -5.04 7.40
CA VAL A 123 -4.93 -4.15 8.56
C VAL A 123 -6.05 -4.59 9.49
N GLU A 124 -5.89 -4.30 10.77
CA GLU A 124 -6.93 -4.43 11.79
C GLU A 124 -7.37 -3.02 12.19
N LEU A 125 -8.69 -2.79 12.20
CA LEU A 125 -9.28 -1.50 12.51
C LEU A 125 -9.83 -1.53 13.94
N ASN A 126 -9.22 -0.74 14.82
CA ASN A 126 -9.66 -0.59 16.20
C ASN A 126 -10.28 0.81 16.33
N PHE A 127 -11.61 0.90 16.25
CA PHE A 127 -12.37 2.13 16.51
C PHE A 127 -13.01 2.06 17.89
#